data_AF-A0A9J9LEY6-F1
#
_entry.id   AF-A0A9J9LEY6-F1
#
_cell.length_a   1.000
_cell.length_b   1.000
_cell.length_c   1.000
_cell.angle_alpha   90.00
_cell.angle_beta   90.00
_cell.angle_gamma   90.00
#
_symmetry.space_group_name_H-M   'P 1'
#
loop_
_entity.id
_entity.type
_entity.pdbx_description
1 polymer ?
#
loop_
_entity_poly.entity_id
_entity_poly.type
_entity_poly.pdbx_seq_one_letter_code
_entity_poly.pdbx_strand_id
1 'polypeptide(L)'
;MRSYFRPYSDIPTPISIVGDGPVRHLLTDHPASVGESYFEHMAHAGGFGLSMIAAGVACMVHAILPACFVSTGSNTIRRLHDRMVTHRRKQ
;
A
#
# COMPACT_ATOMS: atom_id res chain seq x y z
N MET A 1 -45.37 25.22 32.65
CA MET A 1 -44.04 25.85 32.84
C MET A 1 -43.11 24.86 33.54
N ARG A 2 -42.55 23.88 32.83
CA ARG A 2 -41.29 23.19 33.20
C ARG A 2 -40.85 22.18 32.14
N SER A 3 -39.64 22.41 31.63
CA SER A 3 -38.62 21.42 31.27
C SER A 3 -38.85 20.50 30.06
N TYR A 4 -38.75 21.08 28.85
CA TYR A 4 -38.03 20.47 27.72
C TYR A 4 -36.52 20.77 27.87
N PHE A 5 -35.89 20.27 28.93
CA PHE A 5 -34.43 20.34 29.07
C PHE A 5 -33.94 18.90 29.27
N ARG A 6 -33.69 18.23 28.14
CA ARG A 6 -32.98 16.95 28.12
C ARG A 6 -31.50 17.26 28.38
N PRO A 7 -30.85 16.61 29.36
CA PRO A 7 -29.42 16.81 29.61
C PRO A 7 -28.59 16.40 28.39
N TYR A 8 -27.52 17.15 28.14
CA TYR A 8 -26.48 16.89 27.13
C TYR A 8 -25.63 15.66 27.52
N SER A 9 -26.26 14.52 27.79
CA SER A 9 -25.58 13.27 28.18
C SER A 9 -25.93 12.09 27.28
N ASP A 10 -26.90 12.25 26.36
CA ASP A 10 -27.39 11.20 25.47
C ASP A 10 -26.98 11.40 24.00
N ILE A 11 -26.04 12.31 23.72
CA ILE A 11 -25.46 12.45 22.38
C ILE A 11 -24.33 11.42 22.29
N PRO A 12 -24.39 10.42 21.39
CA PRO A 12 -23.19 9.67 21.04
C PRO A 12 -22.21 10.68 20.46
N THR A 13 -21.15 10.99 21.21
CA THR A 13 -20.05 11.79 20.70
C THR A 13 -19.56 11.13 19.41
N PRO A 14 -19.56 11.80 18.26
CA PRO A 14 -18.79 11.30 17.14
C PRO A 14 -17.33 11.39 17.57
N ILE A 15 -16.62 10.26 17.49
CA ILE A 15 -15.19 10.13 17.74
C ILE A 15 -14.86 9.94 19.23
N SER A 16 -14.93 8.68 19.65
CA SER A 16 -14.05 8.15 20.70
C SER A 16 -12.60 8.40 20.27
N ILE A 17 -12.01 9.52 20.72
CA ILE A 17 -10.55 9.75 20.70
C ILE A 17 -9.95 8.89 21.81
N VAL A 18 -10.03 7.57 21.65
CA VAL A 18 -9.33 6.60 22.48
C VAL A 18 -8.85 5.50 21.54
N GLY A 19 -7.54 5.48 21.29
CA GLY A 19 -6.85 4.40 20.61
C GLY A 19 -6.69 4.59 19.10
N ASP A 20 -5.47 4.94 18.70
CA ASP A 20 -4.86 4.67 17.38
C ASP A 20 -5.36 5.50 16.18
N GLY A 21 -4.55 6.50 15.80
CA GLY A 21 -4.81 7.35 14.63
C GLY A 21 -4.99 6.56 13.31
N PRO A 22 -5.60 7.17 12.28
CA PRO A 22 -6.02 6.50 11.03
C PRO A 22 -4.90 5.76 10.31
N VAL A 23 -3.65 6.17 10.55
CA VAL A 23 -2.44 5.56 10.00
C VAL A 23 -2.16 4.18 10.59
N ARG A 24 -2.49 3.92 11.87
CA ARG A 24 -2.36 2.59 12.49
C ARG A 24 -3.37 1.62 11.87
N HIS A 25 -4.62 2.03 11.70
CA HIS A 25 -5.64 1.17 11.10
C HIS A 25 -5.30 0.78 9.65
N LEU A 26 -4.78 1.72 8.84
CA LEU A 26 -4.38 1.45 7.46
C LEU A 26 -3.11 0.60 7.34
N LEU A 27 -2.15 0.76 8.26
CA LEU A 27 -0.87 0.07 8.20
C LEU A 27 -0.85 -1.26 8.96
N THR A 28 -1.62 -1.44 10.03
CA THR A 28 -1.59 -2.65 10.86
C THR A 28 -2.82 -3.55 10.73
N ASP A 29 -4.01 -3.00 10.46
CA ASP A 29 -5.20 -3.85 10.31
C ASP A 29 -5.34 -4.43 8.90
N HIS A 30 -4.75 -3.81 7.88
CA HIS A 30 -4.73 -4.38 6.52
C HIS A 30 -3.83 -5.63 6.41
N PRO A 31 -2.57 -5.65 6.88
CA PRO A 31 -1.75 -6.88 6.90
C PRO A 31 -2.35 -7.97 7.78
N ALA A 32 -2.94 -7.60 8.93
CA ALA A 32 -3.62 -8.55 9.82
C ALA A 32 -4.82 -9.22 9.13
N SER A 33 -5.50 -8.55 8.19
CA SER A 33 -6.61 -9.12 7.41
C SER A 33 -6.20 -10.14 6.34
N VAL A 34 -4.91 -10.21 5.97
CA VAL A 34 -4.35 -11.19 5.02
C VAL A 34 -3.36 -12.17 5.66
N GLY A 35 -3.15 -12.10 6.99
CA GLY A 35 -2.32 -13.07 7.72
C GLY A 35 -0.81 -12.93 7.51
N GLU A 36 -0.34 -11.85 6.88
CA GLU A 36 1.09 -11.55 6.67
C GLU A 36 1.59 -10.56 7.74
N SER A 37 2.84 -10.71 8.18
CA SER A 37 3.46 -9.69 9.04
C SER A 37 3.62 -8.39 8.25
N TYR A 38 3.38 -7.24 8.89
CA TYR A 38 3.54 -5.92 8.25
C TYR A 38 4.88 -5.77 7.52
N PHE A 39 5.96 -6.28 8.12
CA PHE A 39 7.30 -6.23 7.54
C PHE A 39 7.46 -7.10 6.29
N GLU A 40 6.82 -8.27 6.26
CA GLU A 40 6.83 -9.16 5.09
C GLU A 40 6.06 -8.56 3.93
N HIS A 41 4.86 -8.04 4.20
CA HIS A 41 4.05 -7.34 3.21
C HIS A 41 4.75 -6.08 2.68
N MET A 42 5.30 -5.26 3.58
CA MET A 42 6.04 -4.05 3.24
C MET A 42 7.30 -4.37 2.41
N ALA A 43 8.05 -5.41 2.76
CA ALA A 43 9.24 -5.81 2.01
C ALA A 43 8.88 -6.34 0.61
N HIS A 44 7.82 -7.14 0.50
CA HIS A 44 7.39 -7.70 -0.78
C HIS A 44 6.81 -6.62 -1.71
N ALA A 45 5.84 -5.84 -1.23
CA ALA A 45 5.24 -4.74 -1.98
C ALA A 45 6.25 -3.62 -2.28
N GLY A 46 7.09 -3.26 -1.30
CA GLY A 46 8.14 -2.26 -1.46
C GLY A 46 9.20 -2.66 -2.49
N GLY A 47 9.68 -3.92 -2.45
CA GLY A 47 10.63 -4.42 -3.43
C GLY A 47 10.05 -4.50 -4.86
N PHE A 48 8.76 -4.79 -4.97
CA PHE A 48 8.04 -4.76 -6.25
C PHE A 48 7.94 -3.34 -6.80
N GLY A 49 7.48 -2.39 -5.99
CA GLY A 49 7.33 -0.98 -6.37
C GLY A 49 8.67 -0.32 -6.73
N LEU A 50 9.73 -0.57 -5.94
CA LEU A 50 11.05 -0.02 -6.22
C LEU A 50 11.61 -0.51 -7.56
N SER A 51 11.38 -1.79 -7.90
CA SER A 51 11.76 -2.35 -9.20
C SER A 51 11.03 -1.65 -10.35
N MET A 52 9.75 -1.32 -10.18
CA MET A 52 8.99 -0.57 -11.19
C MET A 52 9.50 0.87 -11.37
N ILE A 53 9.80 1.56 -10.27
CA ILE A 53 10.36 2.92 -10.30
C ILE A 53 11.70 2.92 -11.05
N ALA A 54 12.61 2.00 -10.71
CA ALA A 54 13.90 1.88 -11.36
C ALA A 54 13.77 1.59 -12.87
N ALA A 55 12.84 0.69 -13.26
CA ALA A 55 12.55 0.43 -14.66
C ALA A 55 11.97 1.65 -15.38
N GLY A 56 11.10 2.41 -14.73
CA GLY A 56 10.55 3.67 -15.25
C GLY A 56 11.64 4.71 -15.49
N VAL A 57 12.54 4.91 -14.53
CA VAL A 57 13.70 5.79 -14.69
C VAL A 57 14.60 5.33 -15.86
N ALA A 58 14.86 4.02 -15.96
CA ALA A 58 15.64 3.47 -17.06
C ALA A 58 14.99 3.73 -18.43
N CYS A 59 13.66 3.64 -18.55
CA CYS A 59 12.92 3.99 -19.76
C CYS A 59 13.00 5.49 -20.08
N MET A 60 12.95 6.36 -19.07
CA MET A 60 13.11 7.81 -19.27
C MET A 60 14.52 8.14 -19.78
N VAL A 61 15.56 7.50 -19.23
CA VAL A 61 16.93 7.65 -19.73
C VAL A 61 17.03 7.13 -21.16
N HIS A 62 16.43 5.98 -21.47
CA HIS A 62 16.39 5.42 -22.83
C HIS A 62 15.73 6.38 -23.84
N ALA A 63 14.66 7.09 -23.44
CA ALA A 63 14.00 8.06 -24.30
C ALA A 63 14.92 9.23 -24.71
N ILE A 64 15.87 9.60 -23.83
CA ILE A 64 16.88 10.63 -24.11
C ILE A 64 18.10 10.03 -24.83
N LEU A 65 18.50 8.82 -24.43
CA LEU A 65 19.66 8.09 -24.93
C LEU A 65 19.23 6.69 -25.43
N PRO A 66 18.79 6.56 -26.69
CA PRO A 66 18.19 5.32 -27.21
C PRO A 66 19.13 4.11 -27.22
N ALA A 67 20.44 4.30 -27.04
CA ALA A 67 21.39 3.20 -26.89
C ALA A 67 21.47 2.65 -25.46
N CYS A 68 21.01 3.38 -24.44
CA CYS A 68 21.04 2.95 -23.04
C CYS A 68 19.75 2.24 -22.65
N PHE A 69 19.83 1.20 -21.81
CA PHE A 69 18.66 0.52 -21.19
C PHE A 69 17.60 -0.07 -22.13
N VAL A 70 17.97 -0.41 -23.37
CA VAL A 70 17.08 -0.92 -24.44
C VAL A 70 16.12 -2.01 -23.98
N SER A 71 16.60 -2.97 -23.17
CA SER A 71 15.79 -4.09 -22.68
C SER A 71 15.45 -4.02 -21.19
N THR A 72 15.92 -3.01 -20.47
CA THR A 72 15.84 -2.96 -19.00
C THR A 72 14.39 -2.82 -18.52
N GLY A 73 13.60 -1.96 -19.17
CA GLY A 73 12.19 -1.80 -18.85
C GLY A 73 11.40 -3.09 -19.07
N SER A 74 11.47 -3.64 -20.30
CA SER A 74 10.73 -4.85 -20.66
C SER A 74 11.17 -6.08 -19.86
N ASN A 75 12.46 -6.26 -19.58
CA ASN A 75 12.95 -7.37 -18.77
C ASN A 75 12.48 -7.25 -17.31
N THR A 76 12.44 -6.04 -16.76
CA THR A 76 11.92 -5.82 -15.40
C THR A 76 10.43 -6.15 -15.33
N ILE A 77 9.63 -5.70 -16.30
CA ILE A 77 8.20 -6.05 -16.37
C ILE A 77 8.00 -7.55 -16.48
N ARG A 78 8.73 -8.25 -17.38
CA ARG A 78 8.64 -9.72 -17.50
C ARG A 78 8.94 -10.42 -16.17
N ARG A 79 10.04 -10.03 -15.50
CA ARG A 79 10.42 -10.60 -14.21
C ARG A 79 9.35 -10.36 -13.14
N LEU A 80 8.79 -9.15 -13.08
CA LEU A 80 7.72 -8.83 -12.13
C LEU A 80 6.42 -9.57 -12.45
N HIS A 81 6.10 -9.72 -13.74
CA HIS A 81 4.96 -10.52 -14.19
C HIS A 81 5.11 -12.00 -13.82
N ASP A 82 6.28 -12.59 -14.06
CA ASP A 82 6.55 -13.97 -13.66
C ASP A 82 6.45 -14.15 -12.15
N ARG A 83 6.93 -13.17 -11.36
CA ARG A 83 6.73 -13.15 -9.90
C ARG A 83 5.25 -13.06 -9.52
N MET A 84 4.44 -12.26 -10.20
CA MET A 84 2.99 -12.20 -9.93
C MET A 84 2.30 -13.52 -10.24
N VAL A 85 2.62 -14.14 -11.39
CA VAL A 85 1.98 -15.40 -11.83
C VAL A 85 2.40 -16.58 -10.97
N THR A 86 3.67 -16.66 -10.56
CA THR A 86 4.16 -17.77 -9.71
C THR A 86 3.60 -17.69 -8.28
N HIS A 87 3.43 -16.50 -7.71
CA HIS A 87 2.86 -16.33 -6.36
C HIS A 87 1.33 -16.34 -6.31
N ARG A 88 0.64 -16.13 -7.45
CA ARG A 88 -0.84 -16.19 -7.55
C ARG A 88 -1.46 -17.54 -7.16
N ARG A 89 -0.69 -18.63 -7.08
CA ARG A 89 -1.18 -19.94 -6.62
C ARG A 89 -1.00 -20.20 -5.12
N LYS A 90 -0.36 -19.29 -4.39
CA LYS A 90 -0.03 -19.46 -2.96
C LYS A 90 -0.74 -18.48 -2.02
N GLN A 91 -1.47 -17.49 -2.56
CA GLN A 91 -2.40 -16.63 -1.83
C GLN A 91 -3.81 -17.17 -1.98
#